data_AF-H8Z3G9-F1
#
_entry.id   AF-H8Z3G9-F1
#
_cell.length_a   1.000
_cell.length_b   1.000
_cell.length_c   1.000
_cell.angle_alpha   90.00
_cell.angle_beta   90.00
_cell.angle_gamma   90.00
#
_symmetry.space_group_name_H-M   'P 1'
#
loop_
_entity.id
_entity.type
_entity.pdbx_description
1 polymer ?
#
loop_
_entity_poly.entity_id
_entity_poly.type
_entity_poly.pdbx_seq_one_letter_code
_entity_poly.pdbx_strand_id
1 'polypeptide(L)'
;MPKAALAHLIKLGNRLSKRHGRQLARIASLAIAGALLSGCPADPMGPDNRMALIAFGRCDYQQAMQLTERVIEQEKDVYHVQRAWVLKAAILHDMGKTAAAEAIYPEIEAAWKAVRKSTLKTNRRERDIAIMIDIAHNERQSNGLPVDCDR
;
A
#
# COMPACT_ATOMS: atom_id res chain seq x y z
N MET A 1 39.31 37.12 -54.53
CA MET A 1 39.70 36.58 -53.22
C MET A 1 38.67 37.03 -52.18
N PRO A 2 38.20 36.23 -51.19
CA PRO A 2 38.13 34.78 -51.06
C PRO A 2 36.68 34.28 -50.77
N LYS A 3 36.05 33.54 -51.69
CA LYS A 3 34.75 32.84 -51.44
C LYS A 3 34.89 31.61 -50.52
N ALA A 4 36.11 31.21 -50.17
CA ALA A 4 36.39 30.01 -49.37
C ALA A 4 36.23 30.20 -47.85
N ALA A 5 36.32 31.43 -47.34
CA ALA A 5 36.26 31.70 -45.89
C ALA A 5 34.84 31.58 -45.32
N LEU A 6 33.82 31.92 -46.11
CA LEU A 6 32.42 31.93 -45.64
C LEU A 6 31.83 30.51 -45.50
N ALA A 7 32.23 29.58 -46.37
CA ALA A 7 31.76 28.19 -46.32
C ALA A 7 32.31 27.40 -45.12
N HIS A 8 33.50 27.76 -44.63
CA HIS A 8 34.12 27.10 -43.47
C HIS A 8 33.47 27.52 -42.14
N LEU A 9 33.05 28.78 -42.01
CA LEU A 9 32.40 29.30 -40.79
C LEU A 9 30.99 28.72 -40.59
N ILE A 10 30.21 28.58 -41.67
CA ILE A 10 28.85 27.99 -41.60
C ILE A 10 28.90 26.50 -41.22
N LYS A 11 29.93 25.77 -41.70
CA LYS A 11 30.09 24.33 -41.41
C LYS A 11 30.57 24.06 -39.97
N LEU A 12 31.25 25.02 -39.34
CA LEU A 12 31.66 24.96 -37.93
C LEU A 12 30.49 25.27 -36.97
N GLY A 13 29.65 26.27 -37.28
CA GLY A 13 28.44 26.58 -36.49
C GLY A 13 27.45 25.41 -36.42
N ASN A 14 27.21 24.73 -37.55
CA ASN A 14 26.30 23.59 -37.62
C ASN A 14 26.81 22.33 -36.90
N ARG A 15 28.13 22.18 -36.71
CA ARG A 15 28.71 21.04 -35.96
C ARG A 15 28.66 21.26 -34.44
N LEU A 16 28.78 22.51 -33.98
CA LEU A 16 28.70 22.84 -32.56
C LEU A 16 27.26 22.79 -32.04
N SER A 17 26.27 23.24 -32.83
CA SER A 17 24.84 23.15 -32.47
C SER A 17 24.35 21.70 -32.29
N LYS A 18 24.77 20.78 -33.18
CA LYS A 18 24.39 19.35 -33.10
C LYS A 18 24.98 18.58 -31.90
N ARG A 19 26.14 18.99 -31.38
CA ARG A 19 26.76 18.31 -30.22
C ARG A 19 26.08 18.69 -28.90
N HIS A 20 25.70 19.96 -28.71
CA HIS A 20 25.02 20.43 -27.51
C HIS A 20 23.57 19.93 -27.42
N GLY A 21 22.85 19.84 -28.55
CA GLY A 21 21.48 19.30 -28.56
C GLY A 21 21.38 17.82 -28.14
N ARG A 22 22.39 16.99 -28.47
CA ARG A 22 22.42 15.57 -28.08
C ARG A 22 22.79 15.35 -26.61
N GLN A 23 23.59 16.25 -26.01
CA GLN A 23 23.91 16.18 -24.58
C GLN A 23 22.75 16.68 -23.72
N LEU A 24 22.09 17.77 -24.10
CA LEU A 24 20.90 18.27 -23.40
C LEU A 24 19.73 17.28 -23.47
N ALA A 25 19.52 16.63 -24.61
CA ALA A 25 18.50 15.59 -24.75
C ALA A 25 18.75 14.39 -23.81
N ARG A 26 20.00 13.94 -23.64
CA ARG A 26 20.35 12.83 -22.73
C ARG A 26 20.18 13.18 -21.26
N ILE A 27 20.51 14.41 -20.85
CA ILE A 27 20.31 14.87 -19.46
C ILE A 27 18.81 15.03 -19.16
N ALA A 28 18.03 15.52 -20.12
CA ALA A 28 16.58 15.62 -19.96
C ALA A 28 15.89 14.24 -19.83
N SER A 29 16.38 13.20 -20.53
CA SER A 29 15.84 11.83 -20.39
C SER A 29 16.08 11.22 -19.00
N LEU A 30 17.22 11.54 -18.36
CA LEU A 30 17.55 11.06 -17.01
C LEU A 30 16.72 11.75 -15.92
N ALA A 31 16.39 13.04 -16.08
CA ALA A 31 15.55 13.77 -15.13
C ALA A 31 14.08 13.30 -15.13
N ILE A 32 13.56 12.91 -16.31
CA ILE A 32 12.18 12.41 -16.43
C ILE A 32 12.03 11.00 -15.84
N ALA A 33 13.06 10.15 -15.96
CA ALA A 33 13.06 8.82 -15.35
C ALA A 33 13.10 8.87 -13.81
N GLY A 34 13.77 9.87 -13.23
CA GLY A 34 13.78 10.09 -11.77
C GLY A 34 12.44 10.57 -11.20
N ALA A 35 11.67 11.35 -11.97
CA ALA A 35 10.36 11.84 -11.54
C ALA A 35 9.30 10.73 -11.44
N LEU A 36 9.41 9.68 -12.26
CA LEU A 36 8.50 8.52 -12.22
C LEU A 36 8.72 7.60 -11.00
N LEU A 37 9.83 7.76 -10.28
CA LEU A 37 10.13 7.00 -9.05
C LEU A 37 9.68 7.73 -7.77
N SER A 38 9.11 8.93 -7.90
CA SER A 38 8.86 9.84 -6.76
C SER A 38 7.42 9.89 -6.24
N GLY A 39 6.60 8.84 -6.42
CA GLY A 39 5.31 8.87 -5.73
C GLY A 39 4.26 7.84 -6.10
N CYS A 40 4.57 6.55 -6.08
CA CYS A 40 3.50 5.63 -5.69
C CYS A 40 3.27 5.87 -4.18
N PRO A 41 2.09 6.34 -3.75
CA PRO A 41 1.80 6.50 -2.34
C PRO A 41 2.01 5.15 -1.66
N ALA A 42 2.73 5.16 -0.52
CA ALA A 42 2.90 3.97 0.28
C ALA A 42 1.52 3.38 0.61
N ASP A 43 1.37 2.08 0.44
CA ASP A 43 0.11 1.39 0.70
C ASP A 43 -0.36 1.70 2.13
N PRO A 44 -1.52 2.34 2.33
CA PRO A 44 -1.96 2.74 3.67
C PRO A 44 -2.24 1.57 4.61
N MET A 45 -2.32 0.33 4.09
CA MET A 45 -2.39 -0.89 4.90
C MET A 45 -1.01 -1.39 5.34
N GLY A 46 0.02 -1.16 4.53
CA GLY A 46 1.26 -1.91 4.58
C GLY A 46 1.15 -3.28 3.91
N PRO A 47 2.28 -3.85 3.43
CA PRO A 47 2.28 -5.05 2.60
C PRO A 47 1.69 -6.28 3.31
N ASP A 48 2.07 -6.53 4.57
CA ASP A 48 1.62 -7.72 5.29
C ASP A 48 0.13 -7.66 5.67
N ASN A 49 -0.39 -6.50 6.04
CA ASN A 49 -1.83 -6.32 6.25
C ASN A 49 -2.62 -6.48 4.94
N ARG A 50 -2.07 -6.05 3.81
CA ARG A 50 -2.70 -6.28 2.50
C ARG A 50 -2.72 -7.76 2.16
N MET A 51 -1.61 -8.46 2.36
CA MET A 51 -1.54 -9.90 2.13
C MET A 51 -2.45 -10.67 3.10
N ALA A 52 -2.57 -10.23 4.36
CA ALA A 52 -3.49 -10.80 5.32
C ALA A 52 -4.95 -10.65 4.87
N LEU A 53 -5.32 -9.47 4.35
CA LEU A 53 -6.66 -9.22 3.82
C LEU A 53 -6.98 -10.07 2.58
N ILE A 54 -6.00 -10.29 1.70
CA ILE A 54 -6.14 -11.20 0.54
C ILE A 54 -6.31 -12.64 1.01
N ALA A 55 -5.49 -13.12 1.95
CA ALA A 55 -5.61 -14.47 2.52
C ALA A 55 -6.98 -14.66 3.20
N PHE A 56 -7.42 -13.64 3.95
CA PHE A 56 -8.75 -13.60 4.58
C PHE A 56 -9.89 -13.67 3.54
N GLY A 57 -9.76 -12.94 2.43
CA GLY A 57 -10.65 -13.03 1.26
C GLY A 57 -10.58 -14.35 0.48
N ARG A 58 -9.65 -15.24 0.83
CA ARG A 58 -9.54 -16.60 0.26
C ARG A 58 -9.91 -17.70 1.25
N CYS A 59 -10.48 -17.32 2.39
CA CYS A 59 -10.79 -18.24 3.49
C CYS A 59 -9.55 -18.93 4.11
N ASP A 60 -8.35 -18.41 3.86
CA ASP A 60 -7.12 -18.89 4.52
C ASP A 60 -6.91 -18.13 5.83
N TYR A 61 -7.75 -18.46 6.82
CA TYR A 61 -7.72 -17.81 8.13
C TYR A 61 -6.39 -18.00 8.85
N GLN A 62 -5.73 -19.15 8.67
CA GLN A 62 -4.45 -19.41 9.31
C GLN A 62 -3.37 -18.46 8.80
N GLN A 63 -3.23 -18.33 7.49
CA GLN A 63 -2.26 -17.40 6.90
C GLN A 63 -2.62 -15.95 7.24
N ALA A 64 -3.90 -15.57 7.17
CA ALA A 64 -4.34 -14.23 7.53
C ALA A 64 -3.99 -13.86 8.99
N MET A 65 -4.19 -14.79 9.92
CA MET A 65 -3.81 -14.62 11.33
C MET A 65 -2.30 -14.49 11.50
N GLN A 66 -1.49 -15.35 10.87
CA GLN A 66 -0.03 -15.28 10.97
C GLN A 66 0.52 -13.95 10.45
N LEU A 67 -0.03 -13.43 9.35
CA LEU A 67 0.38 -12.15 8.77
C LEU A 67 -0.01 -10.96 9.66
N THR A 68 -1.23 -10.96 10.22
CA THR A 68 -1.64 -9.89 11.16
C THR A 68 -0.80 -9.91 12.44
N GLU A 69 -0.51 -11.10 12.99
CA GLU A 69 0.33 -11.25 14.18
C GLU A 69 1.76 -10.75 13.94
N ARG A 70 2.33 -11.05 12.78
CA ARG A 70 3.65 -10.51 12.40
C ARG A 70 3.66 -8.99 12.41
N VAL A 71 2.64 -8.33 11.84
CA VAL A 71 2.55 -6.87 11.84
C VAL A 71 2.45 -6.35 13.27
N ILE A 72 1.62 -6.95 14.11
CA ILE A 72 1.45 -6.56 15.51
C ILE A 72 2.77 -6.64 16.29
N GLU A 73 3.58 -7.67 16.04
CA GLU A 73 4.80 -7.94 16.79
C GLU A 73 6.04 -7.19 16.27
N GLN A 74 6.14 -6.97 14.96
CA GLN A 74 7.40 -6.60 14.30
C GLN A 74 7.37 -5.21 13.65
N GLU A 75 6.19 -4.70 13.32
CA GLU A 75 6.05 -3.44 12.60
C GLU A 75 6.25 -2.23 13.52
N LYS A 76 6.93 -1.20 13.00
CA LYS A 76 7.18 0.04 13.76
C LYS A 76 6.13 1.10 13.49
N ASP A 77 5.44 1.01 12.34
CA ASP A 77 4.38 1.93 11.99
C ASP A 77 3.11 1.64 12.81
N VAL A 78 2.80 2.56 13.73
CA VAL A 78 1.62 2.49 14.58
C VAL A 78 0.30 2.45 13.81
N TYR A 79 0.24 3.00 12.59
CA TYR A 79 -0.94 2.92 11.73
C TYR A 79 -1.15 1.50 11.20
N HIS A 80 -0.07 0.83 10.80
CA HIS A 80 -0.13 -0.57 10.35
C HIS A 80 -0.50 -1.50 11.50
N VAL A 81 0.08 -1.31 12.68
CA VAL A 81 -0.27 -2.08 13.89
C VAL A 81 -1.75 -1.89 14.26
N GLN A 82 -2.26 -0.65 14.24
CA GLN A 82 -3.67 -0.37 14.50
C GLN A 82 -4.60 -1.10 13.51
N ARG A 83 -4.25 -1.11 12.21
CA ARG A 83 -5.02 -1.83 11.19
C ARG A 83 -4.94 -3.35 11.37
N ALA A 84 -3.79 -3.87 11.75
CA ALA A 84 -3.60 -5.30 11.99
C ALA A 84 -4.49 -5.80 13.13
N TRP A 85 -4.63 -5.04 14.22
CA TRP A 85 -5.56 -5.37 15.31
C TRP A 85 -7.02 -5.40 14.86
N VAL A 86 -7.46 -4.42 14.08
CA VAL A 86 -8.82 -4.40 13.52
C VAL A 86 -9.04 -5.59 12.58
N LEU A 87 -8.06 -5.89 11.72
CA LEU A 87 -8.12 -7.03 10.81
C LEU A 87 -8.15 -8.37 11.54
N LYS A 88 -7.38 -8.52 12.63
CA LYS A 88 -7.40 -9.71 13.50
C LYS A 88 -8.79 -9.93 14.11
N ALA A 89 -9.45 -8.87 14.58
CA ALA A 89 -10.82 -8.96 15.10
C ALA A 89 -11.83 -9.34 14.01
N ALA A 90 -11.70 -8.77 12.82
CA ALA A 90 -12.55 -9.12 11.67
C ALA A 90 -12.41 -10.60 11.28
N ILE A 91 -11.18 -11.13 11.24
CA ILE A 91 -10.93 -12.55 10.98
C ILE A 91 -11.60 -13.42 12.06
N LEU A 92 -11.44 -13.07 13.34
CA LEU A 92 -12.03 -13.83 14.44
C LEU A 92 -13.57 -13.84 14.39
N HIS A 93 -14.20 -12.71 14.06
CA HIS A 93 -15.65 -12.64 13.89
C HIS A 93 -16.14 -13.52 12.73
N ASP A 94 -15.47 -13.45 11.59
CA ASP A 94 -15.84 -14.23 10.40
C ASP A 94 -15.60 -15.74 10.59
N MET A 95 -14.69 -16.14 11.48
CA MET A 95 -14.54 -17.53 11.95
C MET A 95 -15.61 -17.97 12.97
N GLY A 96 -16.58 -17.11 13.33
CA GLY A 96 -17.55 -17.37 14.40
C GLY A 96 -16.97 -17.32 15.81
N LYS A 97 -15.75 -16.82 16.00
CA LYS A 97 -15.06 -16.70 17.29
C LYS A 97 -15.28 -15.34 17.96
N THR A 98 -16.54 -14.91 18.04
CA THR A 98 -16.94 -13.58 18.57
C THR A 98 -16.33 -13.26 19.92
N ALA A 99 -16.36 -14.19 20.88
CA ALA A 99 -15.78 -13.96 22.21
C ALA A 99 -14.26 -13.70 22.16
N ALA A 100 -13.53 -14.37 21.26
CA ALA A 100 -12.11 -14.14 21.07
C ALA A 100 -11.84 -12.80 20.36
N ALA A 101 -12.71 -12.40 19.43
CA ALA A 101 -12.64 -11.09 18.79
C ALA A 101 -12.86 -9.95 19.80
N GLU A 102 -13.86 -10.08 20.67
CA GLU A 102 -14.16 -9.09 21.71
C GLU A 102 -13.07 -9.00 22.78
N ALA A 103 -12.40 -10.12 23.08
CA ALA A 103 -11.29 -10.15 24.04
C ALA A 103 -10.12 -9.25 23.61
N ILE A 104 -9.96 -8.98 22.31
CA ILE A 104 -8.88 -8.11 21.80
C ILE A 104 -9.29 -6.65 21.59
N TYR A 105 -10.51 -6.26 22.00
CA TYR A 105 -10.97 -4.88 21.87
C TYR A 105 -10.14 -3.86 22.66
N PRO A 106 -9.66 -4.15 23.88
CA PRO A 106 -8.75 -3.25 24.61
C PRO A 106 -7.47 -2.92 23.82
N GLU A 107 -6.93 -3.88 23.08
CA GLU A 107 -5.72 -3.74 22.25
C GLU A 107 -6.00 -2.85 21.03
N ILE A 108 -7.16 -3.02 20.40
CA ILE A 108 -7.62 -2.11 19.32
C ILE A 108 -7.75 -0.68 19.85
N GLU A 109 -8.33 -0.50 21.04
CA GLU A 109 -8.48 0.81 21.67
C GLU A 109 -7.13 1.45 22.01
N ALA A 110 -6.18 0.67 22.53
CA ALA A 110 -4.83 1.11 22.81
C ALA A 110 -4.10 1.56 21.54
N ALA A 111 -4.16 0.74 20.48
CA ALA A 111 -3.56 1.08 19.19
C ALA A 111 -4.23 2.32 18.56
N TRP A 112 -5.56 2.44 18.64
CA TRP A 112 -6.28 3.63 18.19
C TRP A 112 -5.83 4.88 18.93
N LYS A 113 -5.72 4.82 20.26
CA LYS A 113 -5.25 5.94 21.07
C LYS A 113 -3.81 6.32 20.73
N ALA A 114 -2.94 5.34 20.43
CA ALA A 114 -1.57 5.60 20.00
C ALA A 114 -1.50 6.43 18.71
N VAL A 115 -2.37 6.12 17.74
CA VAL A 115 -2.43 6.78 16.43
C VAL A 115 -3.22 8.10 16.45
N ARG A 116 -4.43 8.08 17.02
CA ARG A 116 -5.44 9.15 16.90
C ARG A 116 -5.50 10.08 18.11
N LYS A 117 -4.76 9.78 19.18
CA LYS A 117 -4.73 10.55 20.44
C LYS A 117 -6.12 10.83 21.02
N SER A 118 -7.08 9.93 20.78
CA SER A 118 -8.48 10.06 21.20
C SER A 118 -9.04 8.70 21.63
N THR A 119 -10.15 8.71 22.36
CA THR A 119 -10.88 7.49 22.72
C THR A 119 -11.57 6.91 21.48
N LEU A 120 -11.42 5.60 21.27
CA LEU A 120 -12.17 4.89 20.24
C LEU A 120 -13.62 4.72 20.70
N LYS A 121 -14.57 5.21 19.92
CA LYS A 121 -15.99 4.95 20.16
C LYS A 121 -16.34 3.54 19.72
N THR A 122 -17.18 2.84 20.50
CA THR A 122 -17.69 1.50 20.19
C THR A 122 -18.22 1.39 18.76
N ASN A 123 -19.12 2.29 18.36
CA ASN A 123 -19.70 2.30 17.01
C ASN A 123 -18.67 2.48 15.88
N ARG A 124 -17.52 3.10 16.17
CA ARG A 124 -16.43 3.25 15.21
C ARG A 124 -15.63 1.96 15.10
N ARG A 125 -15.33 1.31 16.22
CA ARG A 125 -14.65 0.00 16.26
C ARG A 125 -15.42 -1.03 15.46
N GLU A 126 -16.72 -1.22 15.77
CA GLU A 126 -17.55 -2.21 15.10
C GLU A 126 -17.66 -1.94 13.59
N ARG A 127 -17.74 -0.66 13.19
CA ARG A 127 -17.74 -0.27 11.78
C ARG A 127 -16.43 -0.61 11.07
N ASP A 128 -15.29 -0.29 11.68
CA ASP A 128 -13.99 -0.56 11.06
C ASP A 128 -13.73 -2.07 10.93
N ILE A 129 -14.19 -2.87 11.89
CA ILE A 129 -14.20 -4.33 11.83
C ILE A 129 -15.11 -4.82 10.68
N ALA A 130 -16.36 -4.36 10.63
CA ALA A 130 -17.33 -4.74 9.61
C ALA A 130 -16.83 -4.44 8.19
N ILE A 131 -16.19 -3.28 7.99
CA ILE A 131 -15.59 -2.91 6.70
C ILE A 131 -14.54 -3.94 6.24
N MET A 132 -13.71 -4.46 7.16
CA MET A 132 -12.72 -5.48 6.78
C MET A 132 -13.37 -6.80 6.38
N ILE A 133 -14.46 -7.18 7.06
CA ILE A 133 -15.27 -8.36 6.71
C ILE A 133 -15.89 -8.16 5.33
N ASP A 134 -16.54 -7.02 5.09
CA ASP A 134 -17.16 -6.68 3.80
C ASP A 134 -16.14 -6.73 2.66
N ILE A 135 -14.93 -6.21 2.87
CA ILE A 135 -13.87 -6.28 1.85
C ILE A 135 -13.48 -7.74 1.58
N ALA A 136 -13.31 -8.56 2.61
CA ALA A 136 -12.98 -9.97 2.44
C ALA A 136 -14.11 -10.75 1.72
N HIS A 137 -15.37 -10.48 2.05
CA HIS A 137 -16.54 -11.06 1.39
C HIS A 137 -16.59 -10.70 -0.10
N ASN A 138 -16.35 -9.43 -0.43
CA ASN A 138 -16.26 -8.99 -1.81
C ASN A 138 -15.10 -9.64 -2.58
N GLU A 139 -13.94 -9.80 -1.93
CA GLU A 139 -12.79 -10.52 -2.51
C GLU A 139 -13.13 -12.00 -2.75
N ARG A 140 -13.86 -12.67 -1.85
CA ARG A 140 -14.32 -14.05 -2.06
C ARG A 140 -15.19 -14.13 -3.31
N GLN A 141 -16.22 -13.29 -3.38
CA GLN A 141 -17.16 -13.26 -4.49
C GLN A 141 -16.47 -12.96 -5.83
N SER A 142 -15.51 -12.02 -5.85
CA SER A 142 -14.76 -11.70 -7.07
C SER A 142 -13.91 -12.86 -7.58
N ASN A 143 -13.47 -13.75 -6.68
CA ASN A 143 -12.74 -14.98 -6.99
C ASN A 143 -13.67 -16.21 -7.18
N GLY A 144 -15.00 -16.02 -7.19
CA GLY A 144 -15.97 -17.11 -7.36
C GLY A 144 -16.08 -18.03 -6.15
N LEU A 145 -15.65 -17.58 -4.97
CA LEU A 145 -15.78 -18.29 -3.71
C LEU A 145 -17.10 -17.92 -3.00
N PRO A 146 -17.64 -18.81 -2.15
CA PRO A 146 -18.76 -18.47 -1.28
C PRO A 146 -18.42 -17.31 -0.32
N VAL A 147 -19.45 -16.57 0.10
CA VAL A 147 -19.32 -15.46 1.06
C VAL A 147 -18.84 -15.99 2.41
N ASP A 148 -19.49 -17.04 2.88
CA ASP A 148 -19.12 -17.74 4.10
C ASP A 148 -18.08 -18.81 3.79
N CYS A 149 -17.06 -18.92 4.63
CA CYS A 149 -15.98 -19.88 4.44
C CYS A 149 -16.33 -21.31 4.89
N ASP A 150 -17.60 -21.54 5.23
CA ASP A 150 -18.11 -22.84 5.62
C ASP A 150 -17.99 -23.84 4.46
N ARG A 151 -17.19 -24.88 4.70
CA ARG A 151 -17.16 -26.13 3.95
C ARG A 151 -17.29 -27.30 4.91
#